data_AF-A0A0E2N2U2-F1
#
_entry.id   AF-A0A0E2N2U2-F1
#
_cell.length_a   1.000
_cell.length_b   1.000
_cell.length_c   1.000
_cell.angle_alpha   90.00
_cell.angle_beta   90.00
_cell.angle_gamma   90.00
#
_symmetry.space_group_name_H-M   'P 1'
#
loop_
_entity.id
_entity.type
_entity.pdbx_description
1 polymer ?
#
loop_
_entity_poly.entity_id
_entity_poly.type
_entity_poly.pdbx_seq_one_letter_code
_entity_poly.pdbx_strand_id
1 'polypeptide(L)' 'MSDHKGARLVLDALPPAAHLIADRGYDRAWFREELAARDIEPCIPSSKAA' A
#
# COMPACT_ATOMS: atom_id res chain seq x y z
N MET A 1 -15.46 -6.64 2.92
CA MET A 1 -14.68 -5.38 2.93
C MET A 1 -13.78 -5.41 1.70
N SER A 2 -13.63 -4.31 0.94
CA SER A 2 -12.68 -4.27 -0.18
C SER A 2 -11.29 -3.87 0.33
N ASP A 3 -10.23 -4.42 -0.26
CA ASP A 3 -8.83 -4.10 0.08
C ASP A 3 -8.55 -2.59 0.02
N HIS A 4 -9.22 -1.85 -0.87
CA HIS A 4 -9.11 -0.39 -0.91
C HIS A 4 -9.58 0.30 0.38
N LYS A 5 -10.70 -0.17 0.95
CA LYS A 5 -11.19 0.33 2.24
C LYS A 5 -10.29 -0.13 3.39
N GLY A 6 -9.77 -1.36 3.31
CA GLY A 6 -8.78 -1.88 4.26
C GLY A 6 -7.52 -1.03 4.31
N ALA A 7 -6.93 -0.76 3.14
CA ALA A 7 -5.73 0.06 2.98
C ALA A 7 -5.86 1.44 3.64
N ARG A 8 -7.01 2.09 3.43
CA ARG A 8 -7.30 3.40 4.03
C ARG A 8 -7.37 3.35 5.55
N LEU A 9 -7.96 2.29 6.11
CA LEU A 9 -8.12 2.11 7.55
C LEU A 9 -6.78 1.78 8.24
N VAL A 10 -5.92 1.01 7.59
CA VAL A 10 -4.66 0.57 8.19
C VAL A 10 -3.52 1.56 7.99
N LEU A 11 -3.59 2.44 6.98
CA LEU A 11 -2.51 3.38 6.64
C LEU A 11 -2.06 4.21 7.85
N ASP A 12 -3.00 4.77 8.62
CA ASP A 12 -2.69 5.57 9.81
C ASP A 12 -2.20 4.76 11.00
N ALA A 13 -2.47 3.45 11.00
CA ALA A 13 -2.04 2.52 12.03
C ALA A 13 -0.72 1.81 11.69
N LEU A 14 -0.12 2.07 10.51
CA LEU A 14 1.13 1.44 10.13
C LEU A 14 2.26 1.90 11.05
N PRO A 15 3.03 0.97 11.64
CA PRO A 15 4.23 1.34 12.36
C PRO A 15 5.28 1.89 11.37
N PRO A 16 6.26 2.67 11.85
CA PRO A 16 7.42 3.02 11.04
C PRO A 16 8.09 1.76 10.48
N ALA A 17 8.30 1.72 9.17
CA ALA A 17 8.88 0.59 8.48
C ALA A 17 9.64 1.07 7.23
N ALA A 18 10.66 0.33 6.81
CA ALA A 18 11.34 0.61 5.55
C ALA A 18 10.57 0.07 4.33
N HIS A 19 9.82 -1.02 4.51
CA HIS A 19 9.12 -1.73 3.44
C HIS A 19 7.74 -2.20 3.87
N LEU A 20 6.77 -2.18 2.96
CA LEU A 20 5.45 -2.79 3.14
C LEU A 20 5.20 -3.85 2.06
N ILE A 21 4.94 -5.10 2.47
CA ILE A 21 4.48 -6.16 1.59
C ILE A 21 2.95 -6.17 1.61
N ALA A 22 2.31 -6.05 0.45
CA ALA A 22 0.86 -6.13 0.35
C ALA A 22 0.43 -6.86 -0.93
N ASP A 23 -0.81 -7.37 -0.92
CA ASP A 23 -1.38 -8.09 -2.06
C ASP A 23 -1.64 -7.16 -3.27
N ARG A 24 -1.74 -7.73 -4.47
CA ARG A 24 -2.11 -7.03 -5.72
C ARG A 24 -3.36 -6.17 -5.58
N GLY A 25 -4.33 -6.54 -4.73
CA GLY A 25 -5.52 -5.74 -4.44
C GLY A 25 -5.23 -4.33 -3.90
N TYR A 26 -4.04 -4.14 -3.30
CA TYR A 26 -3.54 -2.87 -2.74
C TYR A 26 -2.78 -2.02 -3.75
N ASP A 27 -2.51 -2.53 -4.96
CA ASP A 27 -1.82 -1.75 -5.99
C ASP A 27 -2.72 -0.64 -6.52
N ARG A 28 -2.60 0.53 -5.89
CA ARG A 28 -3.26 1.77 -6.24
C ARG A 28 -2.24 2.90 -6.14
N ALA A 29 -2.28 3.81 -7.11
CA ALA A 29 -1.36 4.95 -7.16
C ALA A 29 -1.38 5.75 -5.83
N TRP A 30 -2.57 6.11 -5.35
CA TRP A 30 -2.71 6.85 -4.08
C TRP A 30 -2.09 6.11 -2.89
N PHE A 31 -2.17 4.77 -2.84
CA PHE A 31 -1.64 4.03 -1.70
C PHE A 31 -0.12 4.00 -1.74
N ARG A 32 0.49 3.88 -2.93
CA ARG A 32 1.93 3.98 -3.11
C ARG A 32 2.47 5.38 -2.78
N GLU A 33 1.74 6.43 -3.16
CA GLU A 33 2.09 7.82 -2.83
C GLU A 33 2.08 8.08 -1.32
N GLU A 34 1.06 7.60 -0.61
CA GLU A 34 0.97 7.73 0.84
C GLU A 34 2.07 6.95 1.58
N LEU A 35 2.46 5.78 1.07
CA LEU A 35 3.57 5.01 1.62
C LEU A 35 4.90 5.72 1.38
N ALA A 36 5.13 6.27 0.19
CA ALA A 36 6.31 7.06 -0.13
C ALA A 36 6.41 8.33 0.74
N ALA A 37 5.29 9.00 1.01
CA ALA A 37 5.24 10.15 1.92
C ALA A 37 5.60 9.80 3.38
N ARG A 38 5.55 8.51 3.73
CA ARG A 38 5.94 7.97 5.04
C ARG A 38 7.31 7.29 5.03
N ASP A 39 8.07 7.43 3.95
CA ASP A 39 9.35 6.75 3.72
C ASP A 39 9.25 5.21 3.79
N ILE A 40 8.09 4.66 3.41
CA ILE A 40 7.82 3.22 3.33
C ILE A 40 7.84 2.79 1.86
N GLU A 41 8.77 1.90 1.50
CA GLU A 41 8.86 1.37 0.13
C GLU A 41 7.83 0.25 -0.11
N PRO A 42 6.91 0.39 -1.09
CA PRO A 42 5.86 -0.58 -1.35
C PRO A 42 6.34 -1.78 -2.18
N CYS A 43 6.39 -2.96 -1.56
CA CYS A 43 6.58 -4.25 -2.22
C CYS A 43 5.22 -4.87 -2.59
N ILE A 44 4.56 -4.30 -3.61
CA ILE A 44 3.22 -4.69 -4.04
C ILE A 44 3.27 -5.19 -5.50
N PRO A 45 2.72 -6.38 -5.82
CA PRO A 45 2.63 -6.87 -7.19
C PRO A 45 1.80 -5.92 -8.06
N SER A 46 2.31 -5.60 -9.26
CA SER A 46 1.61 -4.73 -10.19
C SER A 46 0.24 -5.31 -10.57
N SER A 47 -0.78 -4.45 -10.53
CA SER A 47 -2.13 -4.75 -10.97
C SER A 47 -2.27 -4.74 -12.49
N LYS A 48 -1.31 -4.15 -13.21
CA LYS A 48 -1.26 -4.23 -14.68
C LYS A 48 -0.94 -5.66 -15.10
N ALA A 49 -1.84 -6.24 -15.90
CA ALA A 49 -1.49 -7.42 -16.68
C ALA A 49 -0.36 -7.02 -17.65
N ALA A 50 0.66 -7.86 -17.75
CA ALA A 50 1.65 -7.76 -18.81
C ALA A 50 1.00 -7.94 -20.18
#